data_AF-A0A962N350-F1
#
_entry.id   AF-A0A962N350-F1
#
_cell.length_a   1.000
_cell.length_b   1.000
_cell.length_c   1.000
_cell.angle_alpha   90.00
_cell.angle_beta   90.00
_cell.angle_gamma   90.00
#
_symmetry.space_group_name_H-M   'P 1'
#
loop_
_entity.id
_entity.type
_entity.pdbx_description
1 polymer ?
#
loop_
_entity_poly.entity_id
_entity_poly.type
_entity_poly.pdbx_seq_one_letter_code
_entity_poly.pdbx_strand_id
1 'polypeptide(L)'
;MAESALITNDAVVLGLLAATLGAIFASTRSQAPVWRAFYKYVPALLLCYLIPAIYNTLGIIDGQSSRLYFVASRYLLPATLVLLTLAIDLRSIVRLGPKLLILFGTATFGVMIGAPLALLLWQWLAPETVAGDTWRGLTAVAGSWIGGGANQAAMKEVFAIESNLFGTMVAVDVIVANVWMAVLLWMAANQQRLDQRRGADVTALTALRKQVEQLEAERARIPQLPDLMFIVAIGFGATGLAHALATPLANAFAAYAWAERLSLASEFFWIVVLATTFGLLLSATRV
;
A
#
# COMPACT_ATOMS: atom_id res chain seq x y z
N MET A 1 13.08 -20.23 26.70
CA MET A 1 11.75 -20.82 26.91
C MET A 1 10.79 -19.98 26.11
N ALA A 2 10.06 -20.55 25.14
CA ALA A 2 9.03 -19.81 24.43
C ALA A 2 7.91 -19.53 25.46
N GLU A 3 7.83 -18.30 25.97
CA GLU A 3 6.63 -17.87 26.68
C GLU A 3 5.48 -18.00 25.69
N SER A 4 4.54 -18.90 25.99
CA SER A 4 3.30 -18.99 25.25
C SER A 4 2.62 -17.63 25.32
N ALA A 5 2.30 -17.04 24.17
CA ALA A 5 1.64 -15.74 24.15
C ALA A 5 0.39 -15.75 25.03
N LEU A 6 0.15 -14.62 25.72
CA LEU A 6 -0.94 -14.48 26.69
C LEU A 6 -2.31 -14.72 26.03
N ILE A 7 -2.48 -14.26 24.79
CA ILE A 7 -3.70 -14.41 24.00
C ILE A 7 -3.39 -15.27 22.77
N THR A 8 -3.99 -16.46 22.72
CA THR A 8 -3.85 -17.41 21.60
C THR A 8 -5.11 -17.53 20.73
N ASN A 9 -6.24 -16.99 21.20
CA ASN A 9 -7.50 -17.05 20.46
C ASN A 9 -7.56 -15.96 19.37
N ASP A 10 -7.61 -16.37 18.10
CA ASP A 10 -7.64 -15.46 16.95
C ASP A 10 -8.77 -14.42 17.00
N ALA A 11 -9.95 -14.76 17.53
CA ALA A 11 -11.04 -13.79 17.64
C ALA A 11 -10.74 -12.70 18.68
N VAL A 12 -10.10 -13.07 19.79
CA VAL A 12 -9.66 -12.11 20.82
C VAL A 12 -8.53 -11.23 20.28
N VAL A 13 -7.56 -11.82 19.56
CA VAL A 13 -6.49 -11.05 18.90
C VAL A 13 -7.09 -10.07 17.88
N LEU A 14 -8.04 -10.51 17.05
CA LEU A 14 -8.73 -9.63 16.09
C LEU A 14 -9.47 -8.49 16.80
N GLY A 15 -10.18 -8.80 17.88
CA GLY A 15 -10.88 -7.80 18.69
C GLY A 15 -9.94 -6.76 19.27
N LEU A 16 -8.79 -7.19 19.79
CA LEU A 16 -7.73 -6.30 20.29
C LEU A 16 -7.20 -5.41 19.16
N LEU A 17 -6.80 -5.99 18.03
CA LEU A 17 -6.27 -5.23 16.89
C LEU A 17 -7.30 -4.24 16.33
N ALA A 18 -8.57 -4.63 16.22
CA ALA A 18 -9.65 -3.77 15.76
C ALA A 18 -9.93 -2.63 16.76
N ALA A 19 -9.93 -2.91 18.06
CA ALA A 19 -10.09 -1.89 19.10
C ALA A 19 -8.92 -0.89 19.09
N THR A 20 -7.69 -1.37 18.92
CA THR A 20 -6.50 -0.53 18.76
C THR A 20 -6.63 0.38 17.53
N LEU A 21 -7.03 -0.18 16.38
CA LEU A 21 -7.26 0.59 15.16
C LEU A 21 -8.33 1.68 15.38
N GLY A 22 -9.45 1.31 16.00
CA GLY A 22 -10.52 2.24 16.36
C GLY A 22 -10.04 3.36 17.28
N ALA A 23 -9.25 3.04 18.31
CA ALA A 23 -8.68 4.02 19.23
C ALA A 23 -7.69 4.98 18.54
N ILE A 24 -6.84 4.47 17.64
CA ILE A 24 -5.92 5.30 16.85
C ILE A 24 -6.73 6.28 15.99
N PHE A 25 -7.65 5.80 15.16
CA PHE A 25 -8.41 6.70 14.28
C PHE A 25 -9.34 7.65 15.04
N ALA A 26 -9.93 7.22 16.16
CA ALA A 26 -10.73 8.09 17.01
C ALA A 26 -9.88 9.21 17.64
N SER A 27 -8.68 8.88 18.13
CA SER A 27 -7.78 9.87 18.70
C SER A 27 -7.18 10.80 17.62
N THR A 28 -6.89 10.31 16.41
CA THR A 28 -6.45 11.15 15.29
C THR A 28 -7.49 12.18 14.87
N ARG A 29 -8.79 11.82 14.93
CA ARG A 29 -9.90 12.74 14.63
C ARG A 29 -10.28 13.64 15.81
N SER A 30 -9.74 13.39 17.00
CA SER A 30 -10.08 14.14 18.21
C SER A 30 -9.60 15.59 18.12
N GLN A 31 -10.43 16.50 18.59
CA GLN A 31 -10.11 17.93 18.64
C GLN A 31 -9.36 18.34 19.93
N ALA A 32 -9.09 17.39 20.83
CA ALA A 32 -8.38 17.67 22.08
C ALA A 32 -6.92 18.12 21.80
N PRO A 33 -6.40 19.12 22.54
CA PRO A 33 -5.06 19.69 22.29
C PRO A 33 -3.93 18.65 22.36
N VAL A 34 -4.03 17.68 23.28
CA VAL A 34 -3.03 16.62 23.47
C VAL A 34 -2.90 15.76 22.22
N TRP A 35 -4.03 15.29 21.67
CA TRP A 35 -4.02 14.42 20.49
C TRP A 35 -3.57 15.17 19.23
N ARG A 36 -4.02 16.41 19.04
CA ARG A 36 -3.53 17.24 17.93
C ARG A 36 -2.02 17.48 18.02
N ALA A 37 -1.48 17.75 19.21
CA ALA A 37 -0.05 17.95 19.41
C ALA A 37 0.76 16.66 19.18
N PHE A 38 0.23 15.51 19.61
CA PHE A 38 0.87 14.21 19.42
C PHE A 38 0.93 13.81 17.93
N TYR A 39 -0.22 13.83 17.24
CA TYR A 39 -0.33 13.47 15.83
C TYR A 39 0.33 14.47 14.87
N LYS A 40 0.72 15.65 15.35
CA LYS A 40 1.59 16.58 14.62
C LYS A 40 2.97 15.96 14.33
N TYR A 41 3.47 15.12 15.23
CA TYR A 41 4.80 14.52 15.13
C TYR A 41 4.75 13.01 14.86
N VAL A 42 3.75 12.32 15.38
CA VAL A 42 3.62 10.86 15.27
C VAL A 42 2.50 10.51 14.29
N PRO A 43 2.80 9.93 13.12
CA PRO A 43 1.79 9.56 12.14
C PRO A 43 0.91 8.41 12.64
N ALA A 44 -0.40 8.48 12.39
CA ALA A 44 -1.33 7.42 12.79
C ALA A 44 -0.96 6.05 12.21
N LEU A 45 -0.52 6.01 10.93
CA LEU A 45 -0.08 4.78 10.28
C LEU A 45 1.08 4.13 11.02
N LEU A 46 2.05 4.90 11.54
CA LEU A 46 3.17 4.35 12.31
C LEU A 46 2.65 3.58 13.54
N LEU A 47 1.66 4.12 14.23
CA LEU A 47 1.06 3.48 15.41
C LEU A 47 0.32 2.19 15.05
N CYS A 48 -0.32 2.14 13.88
CA CYS A 48 -0.99 0.93 13.39
C CYS A 48 -0.02 -0.25 13.21
N TYR A 49 1.27 0.01 13.00
CA TYR A 49 2.31 -1.04 12.95
C TYR A 49 3.02 -1.22 14.29
N LEU A 50 3.37 -0.11 14.96
CA LEU A 50 4.16 -0.13 16.18
C LEU A 50 3.42 -0.78 17.35
N ILE A 51 2.13 -0.48 17.53
CA ILE A 51 1.37 -1.00 18.68
C ILE A 51 1.20 -2.53 18.57
N PRO A 52 0.78 -3.11 17.44
CA PRO A 52 0.77 -4.57 17.27
C PRO A 52 2.15 -5.21 17.41
N ALA A 53 3.21 -4.54 16.94
CA ALA A 53 4.59 -5.03 17.15
C ALA A 53 4.96 -5.08 18.63
N ILE A 54 4.57 -4.07 19.42
CA ILE A 54 4.75 -4.07 20.88
C ILE A 54 3.96 -5.22 21.51
N TYR A 55 2.71 -5.47 21.10
CA TYR A 55 1.95 -6.63 21.61
C TYR A 55 2.67 -7.95 21.34
N ASN A 56 3.25 -8.11 20.16
CA ASN A 56 4.00 -9.30 19.80
C ASN A 56 5.31 -9.43 20.61
N THR A 57 6.07 -8.34 20.75
CA THR A 57 7.33 -8.32 21.50
C THR A 57 7.14 -8.56 23.00
N LEU A 58 6.04 -8.08 23.57
CA LEU A 58 5.68 -8.32 24.97
C LEU A 58 5.03 -9.70 25.21
N GLY A 59 4.89 -10.53 24.18
CA GLY A 59 4.23 -11.84 24.28
C GLY A 59 2.73 -11.75 24.57
N ILE A 60 2.07 -10.60 24.33
CA ILE A 60 0.62 -10.45 24.49
C ILE A 60 -0.12 -11.23 23.40
N ILE A 61 0.37 -11.15 22.17
CA ILE A 61 -0.13 -11.90 21.02
C ILE A 61 1.02 -12.66 20.37
N ASP A 62 0.70 -13.69 19.59
CA ASP A 62 1.65 -14.34 18.69
C ASP A 62 1.18 -14.16 17.25
N GLY A 63 1.81 -13.22 16.54
CA GLY A 63 1.52 -12.93 15.14
C GLY A 63 1.95 -14.03 14.16
N GLN A 64 2.81 -14.96 14.56
CA GLN A 64 3.28 -16.06 13.70
C GLN A 64 2.34 -17.27 13.76
N SER A 65 1.83 -17.63 14.93
CA SER A 65 0.89 -18.75 15.07
C SER A 65 -0.56 -18.38 14.74
N SER A 66 -0.91 -17.08 14.79
CA SER A 66 -2.25 -16.60 14.47
C SER A 66 -2.61 -16.79 12.99
N ARG A 67 -3.85 -17.23 12.72
CA ARG A 67 -4.36 -17.34 11.34
C ARG A 67 -4.82 -16.00 10.76
N LEU A 68 -4.83 -14.93 11.56
CA LEU A 68 -5.28 -13.61 11.12
C LEU A 68 -4.44 -13.06 9.98
N TYR A 69 -3.13 -13.35 9.98
CA TYR A 69 -2.26 -12.94 8.89
C TYR A 69 -2.65 -13.61 7.56
N PHE A 70 -2.99 -14.90 7.59
CA PHE A 70 -3.48 -15.62 6.43
C PHE A 70 -4.80 -15.01 5.92
N VAL A 71 -5.73 -14.69 6.81
CA VAL A 71 -7.00 -14.03 6.43
C VAL A 71 -6.73 -12.66 5.81
N ALA A 72 -5.87 -11.84 6.43
CA ALA A 72 -5.55 -10.50 5.94
C ALA A 72 -4.86 -10.55 4.56
N SER A 73 -3.83 -11.37 4.39
CA SER A 73 -3.07 -11.46 3.14
C SER A 73 -3.83 -12.15 2.01
N ARG A 74 -4.64 -13.17 2.29
CA ARG A 74 -5.29 -13.98 1.24
C ARG A 74 -6.70 -13.52 0.90
N TYR A 75 -7.41 -12.87 1.81
CA TYR A 75 -8.79 -12.46 1.58
C TYR A 75 -8.92 -10.94 1.52
N LEU A 76 -8.41 -10.23 2.52
CA LEU A 76 -8.61 -8.79 2.63
C LEU A 76 -7.72 -7.99 1.68
N LEU A 77 -6.46 -8.38 1.52
CA LEU A 77 -5.50 -7.69 0.65
C LEU A 77 -5.93 -7.72 -0.83
N PRO A 78 -6.30 -8.88 -1.43
CA PRO A 78 -6.77 -8.88 -2.82
C PRO A 78 -8.07 -8.10 -3.00
N ALA A 79 -9.00 -8.18 -2.04
CA ALA A 79 -10.23 -7.39 -2.08
C ALA A 79 -9.92 -5.89 -2.04
N THR A 80 -8.95 -5.48 -1.21
CA THR A 80 -8.48 -4.09 -1.15
C THR A 80 -7.86 -3.65 -2.48
N LEU A 81 -7.07 -4.51 -3.13
CA LEU A 81 -6.49 -4.22 -4.45
C LEU A 81 -7.56 -4.02 -5.51
N VAL A 82 -8.59 -4.88 -5.55
CA VAL A 82 -9.75 -4.72 -6.45
C VAL A 82 -10.41 -3.36 -6.21
N LEU A 83 -10.75 -3.05 -4.96
CA LEU A 83 -11.48 -1.83 -4.63
C LEU A 83 -10.66 -0.56 -4.87
N LEU A 84 -9.36 -0.59 -4.58
CA LEU A 84 -8.46 0.52 -4.83
C LEU A 84 -8.31 0.80 -6.33
N THR A 85 -8.19 -0.26 -7.13
CA THR A 85 -8.04 -0.13 -8.58
C THR A 85 -9.35 0.17 -9.30
N LEU A 86 -10.48 -0.26 -8.75
CA LEU A 86 -11.82 0.12 -9.21
C LEU A 86 -12.04 1.63 -9.15
N ALA A 87 -11.47 2.31 -8.14
CA ALA A 87 -11.60 3.75 -7.98
C ALA A 87 -10.72 4.57 -8.96
N ILE A 88 -9.84 3.93 -9.72
CA ILE A 88 -8.95 4.60 -10.67
C ILE A 88 -9.72 4.96 -11.93
N ASP A 89 -9.61 6.19 -12.44
CA ASP A 89 -10.13 6.56 -13.77
C ASP A 89 -9.01 6.57 -14.82
N LEU A 90 -8.75 5.40 -15.41
CA LEU A 90 -7.73 5.23 -16.45
C LEU A 90 -7.99 6.12 -17.67
N ARG A 91 -9.26 6.33 -18.05
CA ARG A 91 -9.60 7.14 -19.23
C ARG A 91 -9.27 8.61 -18.98
N SER A 92 -9.61 9.13 -17.81
CA SER A 92 -9.24 10.49 -17.42
C SER A 92 -7.74 10.64 -17.31
N ILE A 93 -7.02 9.67 -16.74
CA ILE A 93 -5.55 9.71 -16.67
C ILE A 93 -4.92 9.77 -18.07
N VAL A 94 -5.36 8.94 -19.01
CA VAL A 94 -4.84 8.96 -20.39
C VAL A 94 -5.18 10.26 -21.12
N ARG A 95 -6.35 10.84 -20.85
CA ARG A 95 -6.77 12.15 -21.41
C ARG A 95 -5.93 13.33 -20.92
N LEU A 96 -5.15 13.18 -19.85
CA LEU A 96 -4.19 14.19 -19.39
C LEU A 96 -3.03 14.40 -20.35
N GLY A 97 -2.93 13.53 -21.36
CA GLY A 97 -1.98 13.64 -22.45
C GLY A 97 -0.60 13.08 -22.10
N PRO A 98 0.28 13.00 -23.10
CA PRO A 98 1.55 12.28 -22.98
C PRO A 98 2.49 12.90 -21.95
N LYS A 99 2.44 14.23 -21.73
CA LYS A 99 3.32 14.91 -20.76
C LYS A 99 3.15 14.36 -19.34
N LEU A 100 1.91 14.15 -18.90
CA LEU A 100 1.65 13.66 -17.55
C LEU A 100 1.92 12.17 -17.42
N LEU A 101 1.60 11.37 -18.46
CA LEU A 101 1.95 9.95 -18.50
C LEU A 101 3.47 9.74 -18.44
N ILE A 102 4.25 10.55 -19.17
CA ILE A 102 5.71 10.54 -19.10
C ILE A 102 6.16 10.91 -17.68
N LEU A 103 5.56 11.93 -17.05
CA LEU A 103 5.89 12.29 -15.67
C LEU A 103 5.71 11.10 -14.71
N PHE A 104 4.55 10.43 -14.75
CA PHE A 104 4.30 9.24 -13.94
C PHE A 104 5.30 8.12 -14.24
N GLY A 105 5.53 7.82 -15.52
CA GLY A 105 6.50 6.82 -15.94
C GLY A 105 7.91 7.14 -15.45
N THR A 106 8.37 8.37 -15.59
CA THR A 106 9.68 8.81 -15.11
C THR A 106 9.82 8.71 -13.59
N ALA A 107 8.75 8.98 -12.82
CA ALA A 107 8.74 8.76 -11.38
C ALA A 107 8.86 7.27 -11.04
N THR A 108 8.07 6.40 -11.68
CA THR A 108 8.15 4.93 -11.49
C THR A 108 9.52 4.39 -11.86
N PHE A 109 10.06 4.74 -13.02
CA PHE A 109 11.41 4.35 -13.43
C PHE A 109 12.48 4.89 -12.46
N GLY A 110 12.30 6.10 -11.96
CA GLY A 110 13.15 6.69 -10.93
C GLY A 110 13.22 5.82 -9.67
N VAL A 111 12.09 5.31 -9.19
CA VAL A 111 12.06 4.38 -8.04
C VAL A 111 12.68 3.03 -8.40
N MET A 112 12.33 2.47 -9.57
CA MET A 112 12.85 1.17 -10.03
C MET A 112 14.38 1.15 -10.21
N ILE A 113 14.97 2.27 -10.59
CA ILE A 113 16.43 2.42 -10.73
C ILE A 113 17.07 2.87 -9.41
N GLY A 114 16.41 3.78 -8.69
CA GLY A 114 16.90 4.34 -7.44
C GLY A 114 17.12 3.29 -6.35
N ALA A 115 16.23 2.30 -6.22
CA ALA A 115 16.36 1.25 -5.21
C ALA A 115 17.62 0.35 -5.44
N PRO A 116 17.87 -0.21 -6.64
CA PRO A 116 19.13 -0.89 -6.95
C PRO A 116 20.36 -0.02 -6.80
N LEU A 117 20.31 1.24 -7.26
CA LEU A 117 21.45 2.15 -7.12
C LEU A 117 21.78 2.44 -5.65
N ALA A 118 20.77 2.62 -4.81
CA ALA A 118 20.95 2.80 -3.37
C ALA A 118 21.60 1.56 -2.74
N LEU A 119 21.16 0.35 -3.12
CA LEU A 119 21.79 -0.88 -2.67
C LEU A 119 23.26 -0.96 -3.09
N LEU A 120 23.57 -0.69 -4.36
CA LEU A 120 24.94 -0.73 -4.86
C LEU A 120 25.84 0.30 -4.17
N LEU A 121 25.33 1.52 -3.96
CA LEU A 121 26.05 2.56 -3.25
C LEU A 121 26.35 2.16 -1.80
N TRP A 122 25.38 1.62 -1.09
CA TRP A 122 25.56 1.18 0.30
C TRP A 122 26.39 -0.10 0.40
N GLN A 123 26.36 -0.99 -0.60
CA GLN A 123 27.28 -2.12 -0.68
C GLN A 123 28.74 -1.65 -0.76
N TRP A 124 29.00 -0.50 -1.39
CA TRP A 124 30.34 0.08 -1.45
C TRP A 124 30.73 0.83 -0.16
N LEU A 125 29.81 1.58 0.43
CA LEU A 125 30.09 2.43 1.60
C LEU A 125 30.08 1.68 2.93
N ALA A 126 29.13 0.77 3.13
CA ALA A 126 28.91 0.03 4.37
C ALA A 126 28.22 -1.31 4.07
N PRO A 127 28.93 -2.29 3.50
CA PRO A 127 28.35 -3.55 3.02
C PRO A 127 27.58 -4.32 4.09
N GLU A 128 27.98 -4.23 5.35
CA GLU A 128 27.29 -4.81 6.49
C GLU A 128 25.85 -4.32 6.67
N THR A 129 25.51 -3.11 6.21
CA THR A 129 24.16 -2.53 6.36
C THR A 129 23.14 -3.07 5.35
N VAL A 130 23.62 -3.58 4.22
CA VAL A 130 22.80 -4.08 3.09
C VAL A 130 23.04 -5.56 2.80
N ALA A 131 23.78 -6.25 3.67
CA ALA A 131 23.98 -7.68 3.60
C ALA A 131 22.67 -8.46 3.85
N GLY A 132 22.56 -9.65 3.26
CA GLY A 132 21.42 -10.54 3.46
C GLY A 132 20.13 -10.08 2.77
N ASP A 133 18.99 -10.18 3.47
CA ASP A 133 17.65 -10.00 2.91
C ASP A 133 17.16 -8.53 2.83
N THR A 134 18.01 -7.56 3.16
CA THR A 134 17.67 -6.13 3.14
C THR A 134 17.08 -5.67 1.81
N TRP A 135 17.54 -6.23 0.69
CA TRP A 135 17.01 -5.93 -0.64
C TRP A 135 15.52 -6.28 -0.76
N ARG A 136 15.06 -7.37 -0.11
CA ARG A 136 13.65 -7.76 -0.08
C ARG A 136 12.84 -6.70 0.66
N GLY A 137 13.35 -6.23 1.80
CA GLY A 137 12.77 -5.09 2.51
C GLY A 137 12.59 -3.84 1.65
N LEU A 138 13.60 -3.51 0.84
CA LEU A 138 13.53 -2.37 -0.09
C LEU A 138 12.52 -2.56 -1.22
N THR A 139 12.20 -3.79 -1.64
CA THR A 139 11.10 -4.02 -2.59
C THR A 139 9.76 -3.60 -2.02
N ALA A 140 9.52 -3.79 -0.72
CA ALA A 140 8.31 -3.28 -0.06
C ALA A 140 8.27 -1.76 -0.04
N VAL A 141 9.39 -1.09 0.22
CA VAL A 141 9.49 0.38 0.11
C VAL A 141 9.20 0.83 -1.32
N ALA A 142 9.87 0.25 -2.32
CA ALA A 142 9.60 0.57 -3.73
C ALA A 142 8.11 0.35 -4.10
N GLY A 143 7.51 -0.74 -3.63
CA GLY A 143 6.08 -1.01 -3.80
C GLY A 143 5.19 0.08 -3.19
N SER A 144 5.55 0.58 -2.00
CA SER A 144 4.87 1.69 -1.33
C SER A 144 4.92 2.99 -2.14
N TRP A 145 6.09 3.34 -2.69
CA TRP A 145 6.26 4.59 -3.43
C TRP A 145 5.69 4.55 -4.85
N ILE A 146 5.57 3.37 -5.45
CA ILE A 146 4.96 3.19 -6.78
C ILE A 146 3.43 3.06 -6.68
N GLY A 147 2.89 2.39 -5.67
CA GLY A 147 1.44 2.14 -5.58
C GLY A 147 0.87 1.95 -4.18
N GLY A 148 1.52 2.50 -3.16
CA GLY A 148 1.00 2.62 -1.80
C GLY A 148 1.07 1.36 -0.94
N GLY A 149 0.43 1.42 0.23
CA GLY A 149 0.50 0.37 1.25
C GLY A 149 -0.04 -1.00 0.79
N ALA A 150 -1.01 -1.02 -0.13
CA ALA A 150 -1.51 -2.29 -0.70
C ALA A 150 -0.43 -2.97 -1.56
N ASN A 151 0.29 -2.20 -2.39
CA ASN A 151 1.42 -2.73 -3.16
C ASN A 151 2.59 -3.11 -2.26
N GLN A 152 2.88 -2.33 -1.22
CA GLN A 152 3.87 -2.68 -0.20
C GLN A 152 3.56 -4.04 0.45
N ALA A 153 2.31 -4.28 0.84
CA ALA A 153 1.87 -5.56 1.39
C ALA A 153 1.93 -6.70 0.36
N ALA A 154 1.62 -6.42 -0.91
CA ALA A 154 1.80 -7.40 -1.98
C ALA A 154 3.27 -7.79 -2.17
N MET A 155 4.20 -6.83 -2.10
CA MET A 155 5.64 -7.11 -2.18
C MET A 155 6.14 -7.95 -1.01
N LYS A 156 5.59 -7.75 0.20
CA LYS A 156 5.87 -8.61 1.37
C LYS A 156 5.64 -10.08 1.06
N GLU A 157 4.50 -10.38 0.47
CA GLU A 157 4.09 -11.75 0.17
C GLU A 157 4.84 -12.33 -1.02
N VAL A 158 5.02 -11.56 -2.11
CA VAL A 158 5.73 -12.04 -3.32
C VAL A 158 7.19 -12.36 -3.04
N PHE A 159 7.85 -11.57 -2.19
CA PHE A 159 9.26 -11.75 -1.84
C PHE A 159 9.49 -12.42 -0.50
N ALA A 160 8.43 -12.90 0.16
CA ALA A 160 8.47 -13.54 1.47
C ALA A 160 9.32 -12.74 2.49
N ILE A 161 9.06 -11.44 2.59
CA ILE A 161 9.79 -10.55 3.51
C ILE A 161 9.44 -10.92 4.95
N GLU A 162 10.46 -11.20 5.74
CA GLU A 162 10.34 -11.49 7.17
C GLU A 162 9.62 -10.33 7.89
N SER A 163 8.75 -10.64 8.87
CA SER A 163 7.82 -9.67 9.45
C SER A 163 8.52 -8.53 10.21
N ASN A 164 9.63 -8.80 10.90
CA ASN A 164 10.41 -7.79 11.58
C ASN A 164 11.15 -6.89 10.57
N LEU A 165 11.75 -7.45 9.53
CA LEU A 165 12.32 -6.66 8.43
C LEU A 165 11.24 -5.79 7.75
N PHE A 166 10.07 -6.35 7.47
CA PHE A 166 8.95 -5.62 6.88
C PHE A 166 8.50 -4.47 7.78
N GLY A 167 8.28 -4.71 9.07
CA GLY A 167 7.90 -3.68 10.03
C GLY A 167 8.94 -2.56 10.14
N THR A 168 10.23 -2.91 10.10
CA THR A 168 11.33 -1.95 10.08
C THR A 168 11.28 -1.08 8.82
N MET A 169 11.09 -1.67 7.65
CA MET A 169 11.01 -0.95 6.39
C MET A 169 9.78 -0.04 6.31
N VAL A 170 8.65 -0.47 6.85
CA VAL A 170 7.44 0.35 6.96
C VAL A 170 7.67 1.55 7.89
N ALA A 171 8.36 1.37 9.02
CA ALA A 171 8.66 2.47 9.93
C ALA A 171 9.56 3.52 9.24
N VAL A 172 10.60 3.07 8.54
CA VAL A 172 11.48 3.94 7.74
C VAL A 172 10.68 4.64 6.64
N ASP A 173 9.85 3.90 5.91
CA ASP A 173 9.00 4.41 4.84
C ASP A 173 8.09 5.55 5.33
N VAL A 174 7.38 5.34 6.44
CA VAL A 174 6.52 6.35 7.05
C VAL A 174 7.32 7.59 7.47
N ILE A 175 8.49 7.42 8.09
CA ILE A 175 9.33 8.56 8.51
C ILE A 175 9.77 9.38 7.29
N VAL A 176 10.34 8.72 6.28
CA VAL A 176 10.81 9.36 5.05
C VAL A 176 9.65 10.04 4.32
N ALA A 177 8.50 9.38 4.20
CA ALA A 177 7.30 9.94 3.57
C ALA A 177 6.83 11.21 4.29
N ASN A 178 6.89 11.28 5.62
CA ASN A 178 6.49 12.48 6.35
C ASN A 178 7.48 13.64 6.21
N VAL A 179 8.78 13.35 6.23
CA VAL A 179 9.80 14.37 5.94
C VAL A 179 9.62 14.91 4.53
N TRP A 180 9.42 14.01 3.55
CA TRP A 180 9.16 14.39 2.17
C TRP A 180 7.84 15.17 2.01
N MET A 181 6.79 14.78 2.73
CA MET A 181 5.51 15.50 2.75
C MET A 181 5.69 16.95 3.21
N ALA A 182 6.53 17.21 4.22
CA ALA A 182 6.82 18.59 4.64
C ALA A 182 7.47 19.41 3.50
N VAL A 183 8.39 18.80 2.75
CA VAL A 183 8.99 19.42 1.56
C VAL A 183 7.94 19.68 0.48
N LEU A 184 7.09 18.69 0.19
CA LEU A 184 6.03 18.82 -0.81
C LEU A 184 5.01 19.89 -0.45
N LEU A 185 4.60 20.00 0.82
CA LEU A 185 3.68 21.03 1.30
C LEU A 185 4.30 22.43 1.17
N TRP A 186 5.59 22.56 1.50
CA TRP A 186 6.32 23.79 1.24
C TRP A 186 6.35 24.13 -0.25
N MET A 187 6.62 23.15 -1.12
CA MET A 187 6.60 23.37 -2.58
C MET A 187 5.21 23.76 -3.08
N ALA A 188 4.17 23.08 -2.62
CA ALA A 188 2.78 23.34 -3.01
C ALA A 188 2.32 24.73 -2.59
N ALA A 189 2.66 25.18 -1.38
CA ALA A 189 2.39 26.55 -0.90
C ALA A 189 3.09 27.62 -1.76
N ASN A 190 4.19 27.26 -2.43
CA ASN A 190 4.98 28.14 -3.28
C ASN A 190 4.82 27.83 -4.79
N GLN A 191 3.83 27.02 -5.18
CA GLN A 191 3.71 26.46 -6.53
C GLN A 191 3.76 27.52 -7.64
N GLN A 192 2.99 28.61 -7.52
CA GLN A 192 2.92 29.64 -8.57
C GLN A 192 4.29 30.25 -8.87
N ARG A 193 5.08 30.53 -7.84
CA ARG A 193 6.43 31.09 -7.99
C ARG A 193 7.39 30.06 -8.60
N LEU A 194 7.28 28.79 -8.22
CA LEU A 194 8.11 27.72 -8.78
C LEU A 194 7.77 27.46 -10.25
N ASP A 195 6.49 27.44 -10.59
CA ASP A 195 5.99 27.21 -11.94
C ASP A 195 6.42 28.34 -12.88
N GLN A 196 6.25 29.60 -12.46
CA GLN A 196 6.71 30.77 -13.23
C GLN A 196 8.23 30.76 -13.44
N ARG A 197 9.00 30.43 -12.40
CA ARG A 197 10.47 30.33 -12.49
C ARG A 197 10.95 29.25 -13.45
N ARG A 198 10.19 28.16 -13.59
CA ARG A 198 10.53 27.02 -14.46
C ARG A 198 9.86 27.11 -15.84
N GLY A 199 9.03 28.13 -16.09
CA GLY A 199 8.25 28.24 -17.31
C GLY A 199 7.27 27.09 -17.50
N ALA A 200 6.74 26.52 -16.41
CA ALA A 200 5.86 25.36 -16.46
C ALA A 200 4.45 25.75 -16.95
N ASP A 201 3.95 25.03 -17.97
CA ASP A 201 2.56 25.14 -18.40
C ASP A 201 1.67 24.19 -17.58
N VAL A 202 0.87 24.78 -16.67
CA VAL A 202 -0.01 24.06 -15.73
C VAL A 202 -1.49 24.13 -16.13
N THR A 203 -1.79 24.54 -17.36
CA THR A 203 -3.18 24.73 -17.84
C THR A 203 -3.99 23.43 -17.74
N ALA A 204 -3.43 22.33 -18.27
CA ALA A 204 -4.08 21.02 -18.26
C ALA A 204 -4.28 20.48 -16.83
N LEU A 205 -3.30 20.68 -15.94
CA LEU A 205 -3.38 20.26 -14.54
C LEU A 205 -4.47 21.03 -13.79
N THR A 206 -4.58 22.34 -14.04
CA THR A 206 -5.59 23.21 -13.41
C THR A 206 -7.00 22.84 -13.87
N ALA A 207 -7.17 22.55 -15.16
CA ALA A 207 -8.44 22.09 -15.72
C ALA A 207 -8.88 20.75 -15.10
N LEU A 208 -7.96 19.77 -15.00
CA LEU A 208 -8.23 18.50 -14.33
C LEU A 208 -8.66 18.72 -12.88
N ARG A 209 -7.90 19.52 -12.12
CA ARG A 209 -8.19 19.77 -10.71
C ARG A 209 -9.62 20.29 -10.52
N LYS A 210 -10.02 21.28 -11.31
CA LYS A 210 -11.39 21.81 -11.28
C LYS A 210 -12.43 20.76 -11.62
N GLN A 211 -12.16 19.91 -12.62
CA GLN A 211 -13.06 18.83 -13.01
C GLN A 211 -13.24 17.80 -11.89
N VAL A 212 -12.14 17.42 -11.21
CA VAL A 212 -12.18 16.51 -10.06
C VAL A 212 -12.95 17.12 -8.89
N GLU A 213 -12.67 18.39 -8.54
CA GLU A 213 -13.39 19.11 -7.48
C GLU A 213 -14.90 19.20 -7.77
N GLN A 214 -15.30 19.43 -9.02
CA GLN A 214 -16.71 19.44 -9.43
C GLN A 214 -17.35 18.04 -9.36
N LEU A 215 -16.67 17.01 -9.85
CA LEU A 215 -17.16 15.63 -9.78
C LEU A 215 -17.36 15.16 -8.35
N GLU A 216 -16.43 15.48 -7.44
CA GLU A 216 -16.59 15.18 -6.02
C GLU A 216 -17.78 15.93 -5.43
N ALA A 217 -17.93 17.23 -5.71
CA ALA A 217 -19.05 18.02 -5.21
C ALA A 217 -20.42 17.52 -5.72
N GLU A 218 -20.49 17.08 -6.99
CA GLU A 218 -21.73 16.60 -7.61
C GLU A 218 -22.10 15.17 -7.18
N ARG A 219 -21.10 14.30 -6.93
CA ARG A 219 -21.32 12.87 -6.67
C ARG A 219 -21.16 12.47 -5.21
N ALA A 220 -20.69 13.37 -4.33
CA ALA A 220 -20.58 13.08 -2.91
C ALA A 220 -21.95 12.79 -2.30
N ARG A 221 -22.16 11.53 -1.90
CA ARG A 221 -23.31 11.11 -1.12
C ARG A 221 -22.89 10.21 0.02
N ILE A 222 -23.70 10.17 1.06
CA ILE A 222 -23.50 9.27 2.20
C ILE A 222 -23.82 7.84 1.74
N PRO A 223 -22.87 6.88 1.85
CA PRO A 223 -23.10 5.50 1.44
C PRO A 223 -24.19 4.86 2.31
N GLN A 224 -25.10 4.15 1.66
CA GLN A 224 -26.16 3.38 2.31
C GLN A 224 -25.73 1.91 2.47
N LEU A 225 -26.45 1.15 3.29
CA LEU A 225 -26.15 -0.29 3.46
C LEU A 225 -26.05 -1.07 2.14
N PRO A 226 -26.94 -0.86 1.13
CA PRO A 226 -26.79 -1.51 -0.17
C PRO A 226 -25.47 -1.17 -0.88
N ASP A 227 -24.99 0.07 -0.78
CA ASP A 227 -23.72 0.48 -1.37
C ASP A 227 -22.55 -0.28 -0.73
N LEU A 228 -22.57 -0.41 0.59
CA LEU A 228 -21.55 -1.16 1.34
C LEU A 228 -21.57 -2.65 0.98
N MET A 229 -22.77 -3.25 0.87
CA MET A 229 -22.91 -4.65 0.46
C MET A 229 -22.42 -4.87 -0.96
N PHE A 230 -22.66 -3.92 -1.86
CA PHE A 230 -22.17 -3.99 -3.23
C PHE A 230 -20.64 -3.87 -3.31
N ILE A 231 -20.03 -2.97 -2.53
CA ILE A 231 -18.57 -2.85 -2.39
C ILE A 231 -17.98 -4.17 -1.90
N VAL A 232 -18.56 -4.78 -0.86
CA VAL A 232 -18.14 -6.09 -0.35
C VAL A 232 -18.28 -7.16 -1.43
N ALA A 233 -19.41 -7.21 -2.15
CA ALA A 233 -19.66 -8.18 -3.21
C ALA A 233 -18.64 -8.06 -4.35
N ILE A 234 -18.31 -6.84 -4.80
CA ILE A 234 -17.29 -6.64 -5.84
C ILE A 234 -15.91 -7.05 -5.33
N GLY A 235 -15.51 -6.56 -4.15
CA GLY A 235 -14.18 -6.82 -3.60
C GLY A 235 -13.92 -8.31 -3.40
N PHE A 236 -14.84 -9.01 -2.71
CA PHE A 236 -14.68 -10.45 -2.45
C PHE A 236 -15.06 -11.33 -3.63
N GLY A 237 -16.01 -10.91 -4.48
CA GLY A 237 -16.37 -11.66 -5.69
C GLY A 237 -15.20 -11.74 -6.68
N ALA A 238 -14.57 -10.59 -6.97
CA ALA A 238 -13.38 -10.55 -7.81
C ALA A 238 -12.19 -11.25 -7.14
N THR A 239 -12.05 -11.16 -5.81
CA THR A 239 -11.04 -11.92 -5.06
C THR A 239 -11.24 -13.43 -5.22
N GLY A 240 -12.47 -13.93 -5.03
CA GLY A 240 -12.77 -15.35 -5.20
C GLY A 240 -12.47 -15.85 -6.61
N LEU A 241 -12.79 -15.05 -7.64
CA LEU A 241 -12.42 -15.35 -9.01
C LEU A 241 -10.90 -15.35 -9.22
N ALA A 242 -10.18 -14.41 -8.61
CA ALA A 242 -8.72 -14.35 -8.69
C ALA A 242 -8.09 -15.60 -8.09
N HIS A 243 -8.57 -16.07 -6.93
CA HIS A 243 -8.13 -17.35 -6.34
C HIS A 243 -8.40 -18.55 -7.24
N ALA A 244 -9.62 -18.64 -7.79
CA ALA A 244 -10.01 -19.76 -8.65
C ALA A 244 -9.13 -19.88 -9.92
N LEU A 245 -8.65 -18.76 -10.44
CA LEU A 245 -7.77 -18.72 -11.63
C LEU A 245 -6.28 -18.73 -11.29
N ALA A 246 -5.88 -18.36 -10.07
CA ALA A 246 -4.49 -18.28 -9.69
C ALA A 246 -3.80 -19.65 -9.64
N THR A 247 -4.45 -20.66 -9.06
CA THR A 247 -3.89 -22.02 -8.96
C THR A 247 -3.54 -22.63 -10.33
N PRO A 248 -4.44 -22.67 -11.34
CA PRO A 248 -4.10 -23.24 -12.64
C PRO A 248 -3.01 -22.43 -13.37
N LEU A 249 -3.00 -21.10 -13.22
CA LEU A 249 -1.94 -20.26 -13.81
C LEU A 249 -0.59 -20.55 -13.16
N ALA A 250 -0.51 -20.60 -11.83
CA ALA A 250 0.72 -20.93 -11.12
C ALA A 250 1.26 -22.31 -11.53
N ASN A 251 0.37 -23.32 -11.59
CA ASN A 251 0.74 -24.68 -11.98
C ASN A 251 1.26 -24.77 -13.43
N ALA A 252 0.73 -23.94 -14.35
CA ALA A 252 1.21 -23.88 -15.73
C ALA A 252 2.67 -23.41 -15.83
N PHE A 253 3.14 -22.62 -14.86
CA PHE A 253 4.51 -22.12 -14.78
C PHE A 253 5.43 -22.92 -13.85
N ALA A 254 4.88 -23.82 -13.03
CA ALA A 254 5.63 -24.56 -12.01
C ALA A 254 6.75 -25.46 -12.57
N ALA A 255 6.65 -25.90 -13.83
CA ALA A 255 7.68 -26.73 -14.47
C ALA A 255 8.95 -25.95 -14.89
N TYR A 256 8.93 -24.61 -14.82
CA TYR A 256 9.98 -23.77 -15.37
C TYR A 256 10.79 -23.06 -14.27
N ALA A 257 12.06 -23.42 -14.12
CA ALA A 257 12.96 -22.79 -13.15
C ALA A 257 13.14 -21.27 -13.35
N TRP A 258 13.04 -20.77 -14.58
CA TRP A 258 13.07 -19.33 -14.85
C TRP A 258 11.81 -18.62 -14.33
N ALA A 259 10.67 -19.32 -14.32
CA ALA A 259 9.39 -18.77 -13.91
C ALA A 259 9.30 -18.69 -12.38
N GLU A 260 9.89 -19.65 -11.67
CA GLU A 260 10.04 -19.62 -10.21
C GLU A 260 10.86 -18.41 -9.75
N ARG A 261 11.95 -18.08 -10.46
CA ARG A 261 12.77 -16.87 -10.18
C ARG A 261 12.00 -15.56 -10.36
N LEU A 262 10.97 -15.54 -11.20
CA LEU A 262 10.10 -14.39 -11.46
C LEU A 262 8.80 -14.45 -10.64
N SER A 263 8.69 -15.40 -9.69
CA SER A 263 7.49 -15.67 -8.90
C SER A 263 6.24 -16.05 -9.71
N LEU A 264 6.38 -16.41 -10.99
CA LEU A 264 5.27 -16.82 -11.86
C LEU A 264 4.69 -18.18 -11.48
N ALA A 265 5.45 -19.01 -10.76
CA ALA A 265 4.94 -20.25 -10.15
C ALA A 265 4.21 -20.00 -8.81
N SER A 266 4.17 -18.75 -8.32
CA SER A 266 3.49 -18.41 -7.07
C SER A 266 2.00 -18.15 -7.31
N GLU A 267 1.14 -18.88 -6.60
CA GLU A 267 -0.29 -18.63 -6.59
C GLU A 267 -0.61 -17.21 -6.10
N PHE A 268 0.10 -16.72 -5.08
CA PHE A 268 -0.12 -15.37 -4.56
C PHE A 268 0.14 -14.28 -5.60
N PHE A 269 1.21 -14.45 -6.39
CA PHE A 269 1.55 -13.52 -7.46
C PHE A 269 0.37 -13.35 -8.42
N TRP A 270 -0.23 -14.46 -8.85
CA TRP A 270 -1.40 -14.43 -9.74
C TRP A 270 -2.64 -13.86 -9.07
N ILE A 271 -2.87 -14.12 -7.78
CA ILE A 271 -3.97 -13.49 -7.04
C ILE A 271 -3.86 -11.96 -7.12
N VAL A 272 -2.67 -11.41 -6.86
CA VAL A 272 -2.43 -9.95 -6.92
C VAL A 272 -2.62 -9.41 -8.34
N VAL A 273 -2.02 -10.05 -9.34
CA VAL A 273 -2.13 -9.62 -10.75
C VAL A 273 -3.58 -9.64 -11.23
N LEU A 274 -4.31 -10.72 -10.96
CA LEU A 274 -5.71 -10.88 -11.34
C LEU A 274 -6.63 -9.91 -10.60
N ALA A 275 -6.49 -9.77 -9.28
CA ALA A 275 -7.27 -8.83 -8.47
C ALA A 275 -7.13 -7.39 -8.99
N THR A 276 -5.90 -6.97 -9.25
CA THR A 276 -5.59 -5.65 -9.83
C THR A 276 -6.20 -5.51 -11.22
N THR A 277 -6.07 -6.52 -12.07
CA THR A 277 -6.61 -6.54 -13.44
C THR A 277 -8.14 -6.43 -13.44
N PHE A 278 -8.82 -7.20 -12.57
CA PHE A 278 -10.27 -7.16 -12.46
C PHE A 278 -10.78 -5.80 -11.99
N GLY A 279 -10.16 -5.21 -10.97
CA GLY A 279 -10.54 -3.87 -10.52
C GLY A 279 -10.34 -2.82 -11.62
N LEU A 280 -9.24 -2.87 -12.39
CA LEU A 280 -9.02 -1.97 -13.54
C LEU A 280 -10.02 -2.18 -14.68
N LEU A 281 -10.38 -3.43 -15.00
CA LEU A 281 -11.39 -3.74 -16.00
C LEU A 281 -12.78 -3.24 -15.58
N LEU A 282 -13.13 -3.43 -14.31
CA LEU A 282 -14.38 -2.92 -13.74
C LEU A 282 -14.40 -1.38 -13.71
N SER A 283 -13.27 -0.73 -13.43
CA SER A 283 -13.11 0.74 -13.52
C SER A 283 -13.45 1.28 -14.92
N ALA A 284 -13.18 0.50 -15.97
CA ALA A 284 -13.49 0.91 -17.34
C ALA A 284 -14.97 0.81 -17.71
N THR A 285 -15.79 0.17 -16.87
CA THR A 285 -17.25 0.07 -17.06
C THR A 285 -17.91 1.43 -16.85
N ARG A 286 -18.99 1.69 -17.58
CA ARG A 286 -19.77 2.92 -17.41
C ARG A 286 -20.85 2.64 -16.37
N VAL A 287 -20.81 3.35 -15.26
CA VAL A 287 -21.93 3.48 -14.32
C VAL A 287 -22.39 4.92 -14.35
#